data_AF-A0AAJ1PA26-F1
#
_entry.id   AF-A0AAJ1PA26-F1
#
_cell.length_a   1.000
_cell.length_b   1.000
_cell.length_c   1.000
_cell.angle_alpha   90.00
_cell.angle_beta   90.00
_cell.angle_gamma   90.00
#
_symmetry.space_group_name_H-M   'P 1'
#
loop_
_entity.id
_entity.type
_entity.pdbx_description
1 polymer ?
#
loop_
_entity_poly.entity_id
_entity_poly.type
_entity_poly.pdbx_seq_one_letter_code
_entity_poly.pdbx_strand_id
1 'polypeptide(L)' 'MSATNNQREMILRWHKGKAATPEYTAKLLGLPLSEVLYVIEHPEPPKSRADAWTPEFIEPLV' A
#
# COMPACT_ATOMS: atom_id res chain seq x y z
N MET A 1 10.45 -4.92 7.32
CA MET A 1 9.77 -5.70 6.27
C MET A 1 8.50 -4.96 5.91
N SER A 2 8.21 -4.80 4.63
CA SER A 2 7.03 -4.04 4.16
C SER A 2 6.04 -4.99 3.46
N ALA A 3 4.75 -4.66 3.53
CA ALA A 3 3.72 -5.48 2.90
C ALA A 3 3.85 -5.45 1.36
N THR A 4 3.87 -6.64 0.75
CA THR A 4 3.79 -6.79 -0.71
C THR A 4 2.41 -6.36 -1.24
N ASN A 5 2.28 -6.06 -2.53
CA ASN A 5 0.99 -5.65 -3.12
C ASN A 5 -0.14 -6.67 -2.87
N ASN A 6 0.16 -7.97 -2.97
CA ASN A 6 -0.82 -9.03 -2.69
C ASN A 6 -1.25 -9.03 -1.23
N GLN A 7 -0.31 -8.85 -0.29
CA GLN A 7 -0.61 -8.74 1.12
C GLN A 7 -1.41 -7.47 1.43
N ARG A 8 -1.11 -6.34 0.77
CA ARG A 8 -1.88 -5.10 0.90
C ARG A 8 -3.33 -5.31 0.49
N GLU A 9 -3.56 -5.95 -0.66
CA GLU A 9 -4.91 -6.24 -1.14
C GLU A 9 -5.66 -7.17 -0.19
N MET A 10 -5.00 -8.21 0.34
CA MET A 10 -5.59 -9.08 1.36
C MET A 10 -5.97 -8.34 2.64
N ILE A 11 -5.08 -7.48 3.16
CA ILE A 11 -5.32 -6.65 4.35
C ILE A 11 -6.57 -5.80 4.14
N LEU A 12 -6.66 -5.10 3.01
CA LEU A 12 -7.79 -4.24 2.69
C LEU A 12 -9.10 -5.01 2.53
N ARG A 13 -9.09 -6.16 1.85
CA ARG A 13 -10.27 -7.02 1.70
C ARG A 13 -10.76 -7.54 3.05
N TRP A 14 -9.86 -8.04 3.89
CA TRP A 14 -10.23 -8.58 5.21
C TRP A 14 -10.70 -7.49 6.17
N HIS A 15 -10.06 -6.32 6.16
CA HIS A 15 -10.51 -5.18 6.97
C HIS A 15 -11.89 -4.68 6.54
N LYS A 16 -12.11 -4.47 5.23
CA LYS A 16 -13.40 -4.03 4.68
C LYS A 16 -14.52 -5.02 4.98
N GLY A 17 -14.23 -6.33 4.92
CA GLY A 17 -15.17 -7.39 5.27
C GLY A 17 -15.36 -7.62 6.77
N LYS A 18 -14.63 -6.92 7.65
CA LYS A 18 -14.55 -7.17 9.10
C LYS A 18 -14.24 -8.65 9.42
N ALA A 19 -13.50 -9.32 8.53
CA ALA A 19 -13.22 -10.75 8.62
C ALA A 19 -12.12 -11.07 9.65
N ALA A 20 -11.25 -10.10 9.94
CA ALA A 20 -10.16 -10.24 10.90
C ALA A 20 -9.80 -8.89 11.54
N THR A 21 -9.27 -8.93 12.77
CA THR A 21 -8.69 -7.73 13.40
C THR A 21 -7.28 -7.47 12.84
N PRO A 22 -6.82 -6.20 12.81
CA PRO A 22 -5.48 -5.86 12.32
C PRO A 22 -4.35 -6.64 13.02
N GLU A 23 -4.48 -6.90 14.32
CA GLU A 23 -3.51 -7.68 15.11
C GLU A 23 -3.43 -9.13 14.67
N TYR A 24 -4.59 -9.72 14.34
CA TYR A 24 -4.66 -11.09 13.86
C TYR A 24 -4.10 -11.18 12.43
N THR A 25 -4.43 -10.22 11.57
CA THR A 25 -3.88 -10.13 10.22
C THR A 25 -2.36 -9.96 10.22
N ALA A 26 -1.81 -9.14 11.14
CA ALA A 26 -0.37 -8.96 11.31
C ALA A 26 0.33 -10.30 11.61
N LYS A 27 -0.22 -11.09 12.55
CA LYS A 27 0.29 -12.42 12.88
C LYS A 27 0.21 -13.39 11.70
N LEU A 28 -0.93 -13.42 10.99
CA LEU A 28 -1.13 -14.31 9.85
C LEU A 28 -0.16 -14.03 8.70
N LEU A 29 0.12 -12.76 8.44
CA LEU A 29 0.97 -12.33 7.32
C LEU A 29 2.44 -12.19 7.71
N GLY A 30 2.80 -12.39 8.98
CA GLY A 30 4.15 -12.17 9.49
C GLY A 30 4.61 -10.71 9.37
N LEU A 31 3.66 -9.77 9.41
CA LEU A 31 3.91 -8.33 9.27
C LEU A 31 3.84 -7.64 10.64
N PRO A 32 4.58 -6.53 10.83
CA PRO A 32 4.38 -5.71 12.02
C PRO A 32 3.00 -5.05 11.97
N LEU A 33 2.39 -4.88 13.15
CA LEU A 33 1.06 -4.28 13.27
C LEU A 33 1.00 -2.87 12.65
N SER A 34 2.06 -2.09 12.80
CA SER A 34 2.17 -0.74 12.23
C SER A 34 2.04 -0.73 10.70
N GLU A 35 2.59 -1.73 10.00
CA GLU A 35 2.44 -1.84 8.55
C GLU A 35 1.01 -2.20 8.14
N VAL A 36 0.36 -3.10 8.89
CA VAL A 36 -1.04 -3.46 8.63
C VAL A 36 -1.95 -2.26 8.82
N LEU A 37 -1.76 -1.50 9.90
CA LEU A 37 -2.50 -0.25 10.14
C LEU A 37 -2.21 0.79 9.07
N TYR A 38 -0.94 0.97 8.69
CA TYR A 38 -0.55 1.90 7.63
C TYR A 38 -1.24 1.59 6.30
N VAL A 39 -1.34 0.31 5.92
CA VAL A 39 -2.06 -0.11 4.70
C VAL A 39 -3.55 0.19 4.78
N ILE A 40 -4.17 0.01 5.96
CA ILE A 40 -5.59 0.31 6.17
C ILE A 40 -5.85 1.82 6.03
N GLU A 41 -4.97 2.64 6.61
CA GLU A 41 -5.04 4.11 6.52
C GLU A 41 -4.73 4.63 5.11
N HIS A 42 -3.89 3.91 4.35
CA HIS A 42 -3.45 4.27 2.99
C HIS A 42 -3.79 3.15 2.00
N PRO A 43 -5.08 3.00 1.65
CA PRO A 43 -5.57 1.92 0.81
C PRO A 43 -5.10 2.01 -0.66
N GLU A 44 -4.67 3.20 -1.09
CA GLU A 44 -4.03 3.33 -2.40
C GLU A 44 -2.65 2.64 -2.36
N PRO A 45 -2.31 1.82 -3.36
CA PRO A 45 -0.94 1.36 -3.50
C PRO A 45 -0.05 2.59 -3.69
N PRO A 46 1.12 2.67 -3.03
CA PRO A 46 2.06 3.74 -3.32
C PRO A 46 2.32 3.71 -4.82
N LYS A 47 1.99 4.82 -5.51
CA LYS A 47 2.22 4.97 -6.95
C LYS A 47 3.62 4.47 -7.25
N SER A 48 3.72 3.55 -8.22
CA SER A 48 5.01 3.07 -8.66
C SER A 48 5.85 4.29 -9.05
N ARG A 49 7.06 4.41 -8.48
CA ARG A 49 7.97 5.52 -8.82
C ARG A 49 8.33 5.56 -10.31
N ALA A 50 7.98 4.52 -11.08
CA ALA A 50 8.16 4.47 -12.53
C ALA A 50 7.22 5.45 -13.27
N ASP A 51 6.05 5.78 -12.72
CA ASP A 51 5.12 6.72 -13.34
C ASP A 51 5.45 8.20 -13.04
N ALA A 52 6.42 8.45 -12.15
CA ALA A 52 6.84 9.80 -11.77
C ALA A 52 7.93 10.37 -12.70
N TRP A 53 8.38 9.60 -13.70
CA TRP A 53 9.34 10.08 -14.69
C TRP A 53 8.61 10.57 -15.94
N THR A 54 7.78 11.59 -15.79
CA THR A 54 7.48 12.48 -16.92
C THR A 54 8.64 13.45 -17.02
N PRO A 55 9.56 13.33 -18.00
CA PRO A 55 10.46 14.43 -18.29
C PRO A 55 9.58 15.62 -18.68
N GLU A 56 9.54 16.65 -17.84
CA GLU A 56 8.90 17.91 -18.19
C GLU A 56 9.57 18.41 -19.47
N PHE A 57 8.85 18.35 -20.58
CA PHE A 57 9.32 18.91 -21.84
C PHE A 57 9.38 20.42 -21.65
N ILE A 58 10.58 20.95 -21.48
CA ILE A 58 10.80 22.40 -21.44
C ILE A 58 10.69 22.90 -22.88
N GLU A 59 9.60 23.59 -23.20
CA GLU A 59 9.49 24.32 -24.46
C GLU A 59 10.60 25.39 -24.52
N PRO A 60 11.39 25.46 -25.60
CA PRO A 60 12.32 26.57 -25.77
C PRO A 60 11.53 27.86 -26.01
N LEU A 61 11.77 28.86 -25.17
CA LEU A 61 11.28 30.23 -25.39
C LEU A 61 11.92 30.76 -26.67
N VAL A 62 11.11 30.97 -27.71
CA VAL A 62 11.47 31.71 -28.93
C VAL A 62 10.91 33.12 -28.84
#